data_AF-A0A1G7IZI0-F1
#
_entry.id   AF-A0A1G7IZI0-F1
#
_cell.length_a   1.000
_cell.length_b   1.000
_cell.length_c   1.000
_cell.angle_alpha   90.00
_cell.angle_beta   90.00
_cell.angle_gamma   90.00
#
_symmetry.space_group_name_H-M   'P 1'
#
loop_
_entity.id
_entity.type
_entity.pdbx_description
1 polymer ?
#
loop_
_entity_poly.entity_id
_entity_poly.type
_entity_poly.pdbx_seq_one_letter_code
_entity_poly.pdbx_strand_id
1 'polypeptide(L)' 'MERDGDLHERVKEYARENGLRHPRAYRELIEKGLEATDAD' A
#
# COMPACT_ATOMS: atom_id res chain seq x y z
N MET A 1 15.35 6.83 9.44
CA MET A 1 14.88 5.85 8.44
C MET A 1 13.61 5.21 9.00
N GLU A 2 12.46 5.83 8.79
CA GLU A 2 11.20 5.41 9.45
C GLU A 2 10.01 5.29 8.46
N ARG A 3 10.26 5.34 7.14
CA ARG A 3 9.19 5.28 6.13
C ARG A 3 8.81 3.85 5.67
N ASP A 4 9.69 2.87 5.88
CA ASP A 4 9.48 1.51 5.34
C ASP A 4 8.53 0.66 6.22
N GLY A 5 8.44 0.97 7.52
CA GLY A 5 7.55 0.27 8.46
C GLY A 5 6.07 0.54 8.19
N ASP A 6 5.72 1.79 7.87
CA ASP A 6 4.34 2.25 7.67
C ASP A 6 3.70 1.63 6.42
N LEU A 7 4.45 1.53 5.32
CA LEU A 7 3.95 0.94 4.07
C LEU A 7 3.62 -0.55 4.25
N HIS A 8 4.45 -1.29 4.99
CA HIS A 8 4.23 -2.72 5.19
C HIS A 8 2.96 -3.00 6.01
N GLU A 9 2.67 -2.20 7.03
CA GLU A 9 1.41 -2.31 7.79
C GLU A 9 0.20 -1.94 6.92
N ARG A 10 0.27 -0.82 6.19
CA ARG A 10 -0.83 -0.39 5.31
C ARG A 10 -1.13 -1.42 4.22
N VAL A 11 -0.12 -2.09 3.68
CA VAL A 11 -0.30 -3.18 2.72
C VAL A 11 -0.97 -4.39 3.34
N LYS A 12 -0.64 -4.73 4.59
CA LYS A 12 -1.32 -5.83 5.30
C LYS A 12 -2.78 -5.52 5.56
N GLU A 13 -3.08 -4.30 6.01
CA GLU A 13 -4.45 -3.85 6.27
C GLU A 13 -5.26 -3.86 4.97
N TYR A 14 -4.75 -3.23 3.92
CA TYR A 14 -5.40 -3.21 2.60
C TYR A 14 -5.60 -4.62 2.02
N ALA A 15 -4.62 -5.51 2.17
CA ALA A 15 -4.75 -6.91 1.76
C ALA A 15 -5.89 -7.62 2.51
N ARG A 16 -6.00 -7.39 3.82
CA ARG A 16 -7.03 -7.99 4.67
C ARG A 16 -8.43 -7.46 4.33
N GLU A 17 -8.57 -6.15 4.18
CA GLU A 17 -9.84 -5.50 3.85
C GLU A 17 -10.37 -5.90 2.48
N ASN A 18 -9.48 -6.07 1.50
CA ASN A 18 -9.84 -6.39 0.13
C ASN A 18 -9.76 -7.89 -0.20
N GLY A 19 -9.37 -8.73 0.77
CA GLY A 19 -9.16 -10.17 0.54
C GLY A 19 -8.08 -10.48 -0.51
N LEU A 20 -7.09 -9.60 -0.65
CA LEU A 20 -6.05 -9.69 -1.67
C LEU A 20 -4.80 -10.41 -1.12
N ARG A 21 -4.05 -11.05 -2.02
CA ARG A 21 -2.70 -11.53 -1.69
C ARG A 21 -1.76 -10.34 -1.51
N HIS A 22 -0.87 -10.45 -0.52
CA HIS A 22 0.12 -9.43 -0.14
C HIS A 22 0.87 -8.79 -1.33
N PRO A 23 1.43 -9.54 -2.31
CA PRO A 23 2.12 -8.92 -3.45
C PRO A 23 1.18 -8.12 -4.38
N ARG A 24 -0.09 -8.52 -4.49
CA ARG A 24 -1.10 -7.79 -5.28
C ARG A 24 -1.55 -6.54 -4.55
N ALA A 25 -1.77 -6.64 -3.24
CA ALA A 25 -2.06 -5.49 -2.38
C ALA A 25 -0.93 -4.46 -2.40
N TYR A 26 0.33 -4.90 -2.32
CA TYR A 26 1.50 -4.02 -2.37
C TYR A 26 1.54 -3.21 -3.66
N ARG A 27 1.31 -3.87 -4.80
CA ARG A 27 1.28 -3.22 -6.10
C ARG A 27 0.14 -2.19 -6.19
N GLU A 28 -1.08 -2.56 -5.80
CA GLU A 28 -2.21 -1.63 -5.86
C GLU A 28 -2.06 -0.44 -4.91
N LEU A 29 -1.47 -0.64 -3.74
CA LEU A 29 -1.20 0.44 -2.80
C LEU A 29 -0.10 1.37 -3.31
N ILE A 30 0.89 0.86 -4.03
CA ILE A 30 1.87 1.70 -4.70
C ILE A 30 1.24 2.44 -5.87
N GLU A 31 0.43 1.78 -6.71
CA GLU A 31 -0.25 2.44 -7.85
C GLU A 31 -1.20 3.54 -7.34
N LYS A 32 -2.08 3.24 -6.37
CA LYS A 32 -2.97 4.22 -5.72
C LYS A 32 -2.22 5.27 -4.89
N GLY A 33 -1.14 4.88 -4.23
CA GLY A 33 -0.31 5.74 -3.41
C GLY A 33 0.52 6.71 -4.23
N LEU A 34 1.04 6.29 -5.39
CA LEU A 34 1.61 7.18 -6.40
C LEU A 34 0.52 8.14 -6.90
N GLU A 35 -0.66 7.64 -7.27
CA GLU A 35 -1.78 8.51 -7.69
C GLU A 35 -2.20 9.52 -6.60
N ALA A 36 -2.07 9.16 -5.32
CA ALA A 36 -2.39 10.04 -4.19
C ALA A 36 -1.23 10.97 -3.78
N THR A 37 0.00 10.74 -4.26
CA THR A 37 1.19 11.57 -3.95
C THR A 37 1.67 12.38 -5.15
N ASP A 38 1.17 12.10 -6.36
CA ASP A 38 1.40 12.89 -7.59
C ASP A 38 0.29 13.93 -7.86
N ALA A 39 -0.55 14.21 -6.86
CA ALA A 39 -1.48 15.33 -6.88
C ALA A 39 -1.11 16.37 -5.79
N ASP A 40 -0.31 17.35 -6.22
CA ASP A 40 0.12 18.61 -5.55
C ASP A 40 1.33 18.55 -4.60
#